data_AF-V4HN16-F1
#
_entry.id   AF-V4HN16-F1
#
_cell.length_a   1.000
_cell.length_b   1.000
_cell.length_c   1.000
_cell.angle_alpha   90.00
_cell.angle_beta   90.00
_cell.angle_gamma   90.00
#
_symmetry.space_group_name_H-M   'P 1'
#
loop_
_entity.id
_entity.type
_entity.pdbx_description
1 polymer ?
#
loop_
_entity_poly.entity_id
_entity_poly.type
_entity_poly.pdbx_seq_one_letter_code
_entity_poly.pdbx_strand_id
1 'polypeptide(L)'
;MTQEALTEEKMSALLAIKDRFSCLEMQKNMIVRTDLRIATSNLYPQLSAKPALKLLLANIYYIPSSNVALTDENTVTNFFESNGVPIDSETSVVMSEDFANYIVEGSAQQDSNDVISLVLANVGYRCAFSDLTDLEANENFDSLDADAPVLADVEEQARIGILVWQIAMNSALRTEVINLIAEGNEAALTDKLVSIKLENDYGFVAQSTAETISNGLVVKKDIKFVASYIGKNMYKATW
;
A
#
# COMPACT_ATOMS: atom_id res chain seq x y z
N MET A 1 -10.79 32.44 9.66
CA MET A 1 -11.32 31.26 8.95
C MET A 1 -11.91 30.35 10.01
N THR A 2 -13.21 30.11 9.95
CA THR A 2 -13.88 29.14 10.83
C THR A 2 -13.52 27.75 10.36
N GLN A 3 -12.88 26.97 11.22
CA GLN A 3 -12.65 25.54 11.02
C GLN A 3 -14.04 24.90 10.97
N GLU A 4 -14.53 24.55 9.77
CA GLU A 4 -15.74 23.75 9.66
C GLU A 4 -15.53 22.47 10.47
N ALA A 5 -16.48 22.15 11.35
CA ALA A 5 -16.40 20.93 12.13
C ALA A 5 -16.34 19.74 11.18
N LEU A 6 -15.28 18.93 11.27
CA LEU A 6 -15.16 17.67 10.54
C LEU A 6 -16.37 16.79 10.90
N THR A 7 -17.19 16.47 9.90
CA THR A 7 -18.27 15.51 10.05
C THR A 7 -17.70 14.14 10.41
N GLU A 8 -18.46 13.33 11.14
CA GLU A 8 -18.09 11.95 11.50
C GLU A 8 -17.76 11.10 10.25
N GLU A 9 -18.54 11.25 9.19
CA GLU A 9 -18.34 10.56 7.90
C GLU A 9 -17.00 10.90 7.26
N LYS A 10 -16.69 12.20 7.14
CA LYS A 10 -15.38 12.67 6.66
C LYS A 10 -14.23 12.14 7.52
N MET A 11 -14.35 12.18 8.85
CA MET A 11 -13.31 11.64 9.73
C MET A 11 -13.11 10.13 9.52
N SER A 12 -14.19 9.38 9.36
CA SER A 12 -14.14 7.94 9.05
C SER A 12 -13.40 7.66 7.73
N ALA A 13 -13.64 8.46 6.68
CA ALA A 13 -12.95 8.33 5.40
C ALA A 13 -11.44 8.63 5.52
N LEU A 14 -11.07 9.67 6.27
CA LEU A 14 -9.67 10.01 6.53
C LEU A 14 -8.94 8.89 7.29
N LEU A 15 -9.57 8.32 8.32
CA LEU A 15 -9.02 7.21 9.09
C LEU A 15 -8.85 5.94 8.24
N ALA A 16 -9.79 5.67 7.33
CA ALA A 16 -9.68 4.56 6.39
C ALA A 16 -8.47 4.73 5.44
N ILE A 17 -8.20 5.94 4.96
CA ILE A 17 -7.02 6.22 4.13
C ILE A 17 -5.73 6.04 4.94
N LYS A 18 -5.70 6.54 6.18
CA LYS A 18 -4.57 6.33 7.12
C LYS A 18 -4.26 4.85 7.34
N ASP A 19 -5.28 4.00 7.48
CA ASP A 19 -5.08 2.55 7.63
C ASP A 19 -4.45 1.92 6.37
N ARG A 20 -4.78 2.40 5.17
CA ARG A 20 -4.13 1.94 3.92
C ARG A 20 -2.65 2.31 3.88
N PHE A 21 -2.29 3.54 4.23
CA PHE A 21 -0.89 3.95 4.33
C PHE A 21 -0.14 3.12 5.39
N SER A 22 -0.74 2.94 6.57
CA SER A 22 -0.16 2.12 7.64
C SER A 22 0.03 0.65 7.20
N CYS A 23 -0.87 0.13 6.36
CA CYS A 23 -0.74 -1.19 5.76
C CYS A 23 0.44 -1.28 4.78
N LEU A 24 0.66 -0.25 3.94
CA LEU A 24 1.86 -0.21 3.10
C LEU A 24 3.14 -0.18 3.92
N GLU A 25 3.18 0.57 5.02
CA GLU A 25 4.35 0.60 5.90
C GLU A 25 4.62 -0.78 6.52
N MET A 26 3.57 -1.45 7.00
CA MET A 26 3.66 -2.82 7.50
C MET A 26 4.20 -3.77 6.42
N GLN A 27 3.68 -3.68 5.20
CA GLN A 27 4.11 -4.50 4.07
C GLN A 27 5.59 -4.25 3.71
N LYS A 28 6.01 -2.99 3.62
CA LYS A 28 7.42 -2.64 3.41
C LYS A 28 8.30 -3.17 4.54
N ASN A 29 7.86 -3.05 5.79
CA ASN A 29 8.59 -3.60 6.93
C ASN A 29 8.71 -5.13 6.85
N MET A 30 7.68 -5.84 6.37
CA MET A 30 7.76 -7.29 6.11
C MET A 30 8.71 -7.65 4.95
N ILE A 31 8.91 -6.76 3.97
CA ILE A 31 9.93 -6.97 2.92
C ILE A 31 11.33 -6.87 3.54
N VAL A 32 11.61 -5.76 4.24
CA VAL A 32 12.99 -5.41 4.64
C VAL A 32 13.44 -6.09 5.94
N ARG A 33 12.50 -6.45 6.82
CA ARG A 33 12.77 -7.10 8.11
C ARG A 33 12.54 -8.61 8.01
N THR A 34 13.61 -9.34 7.74
CA THR A 34 13.55 -10.80 7.57
C THR A 34 13.08 -11.52 8.84
N ASP A 35 13.42 -11.01 10.02
CA ASP A 35 12.94 -11.50 11.32
C ASP A 35 11.42 -11.41 11.44
N LEU A 36 10.85 -10.26 11.07
CA LEU A 36 9.40 -10.02 11.08
C LEU A 36 8.70 -10.99 10.13
N ARG A 37 9.16 -11.09 8.88
CA ARG A 37 8.57 -11.98 7.87
C ARG A 37 8.58 -13.44 8.32
N ILE A 38 9.71 -13.93 8.84
CA ILE A 38 9.82 -15.30 9.35
C ILE A 38 8.85 -15.51 10.51
N ALA A 39 8.78 -14.56 11.44
CA ALA A 39 7.90 -14.67 12.60
C ALA A 39 6.43 -14.77 12.17
N THR A 40 5.98 -13.93 11.24
CA THR A 40 4.59 -13.92 10.75
C THR A 40 4.27 -15.15 9.89
N SER A 41 5.15 -15.56 8.97
CA SER A 41 4.94 -16.74 8.12
C SER A 41 4.81 -18.04 8.92
N ASN A 42 5.46 -18.13 10.08
CA ASN A 42 5.31 -19.28 10.99
C ASN A 42 3.93 -19.33 11.69
N LEU A 43 3.20 -18.21 11.76
CA LEU A 43 1.88 -18.14 12.37
C LEU A 43 0.77 -18.53 11.38
N TYR A 44 0.88 -18.15 10.11
CA TYR A 44 -0.20 -18.30 9.11
C TYR A 44 -0.83 -19.69 9.05
N PRO A 45 -0.07 -20.81 9.00
CA PRO A 45 -0.67 -22.14 8.91
C PRO A 45 -1.52 -22.54 10.12
N GLN A 46 -1.42 -21.81 11.24
CA GLN A 46 -2.06 -22.13 12.51
C GLN A 46 -3.18 -21.16 12.89
N LEU A 47 -3.39 -20.07 12.14
CA LEU A 47 -4.32 -18.99 12.51
C LEU A 47 -5.77 -19.46 12.60
N SER A 48 -6.20 -20.35 11.71
CA SER A 48 -7.57 -20.89 11.70
C SER A 48 -7.88 -21.74 12.93
N ALA A 49 -6.87 -22.40 13.50
CA ALA A 49 -7.02 -23.30 14.64
C ALA A 49 -6.74 -22.65 16.00
N LYS A 50 -6.11 -21.46 16.03
CA LYS A 50 -5.62 -20.84 17.27
C LYS A 50 -5.94 -19.34 17.33
N PRO A 51 -7.07 -18.94 17.93
CA PRO A 51 -7.46 -17.53 18.06
C PRO A 51 -6.43 -16.65 18.79
N ALA A 52 -5.69 -17.19 19.76
CA ALA A 52 -4.62 -16.44 20.44
C ALA A 52 -3.49 -16.02 19.49
N LEU A 53 -3.23 -16.77 18.41
CA LEU A 53 -2.24 -16.39 17.40
C LEU A 53 -2.72 -15.24 16.52
N LYS A 54 -4.05 -15.06 16.35
CA LYS A 54 -4.61 -13.90 15.66
C LYS A 54 -4.34 -12.61 16.43
N LEU A 55 -4.56 -12.63 17.75
CA LEU A 55 -4.24 -11.49 18.63
C LEU A 55 -2.74 -11.19 18.64
N LEU A 56 -1.90 -12.24 18.65
CA LEU A 56 -0.45 -12.09 18.55
C LEU A 56 -0.06 -11.42 17.22
N LEU A 57 -0.62 -11.91 16.09
CA LEU A 57 -0.34 -11.37 14.77
C LEU A 57 -0.75 -9.90 14.65
N ALA A 58 -1.96 -9.54 15.09
CA ALA A 58 -2.46 -8.17 15.08
C ALA A 58 -1.61 -7.25 15.98
N ASN A 59 -1.48 -7.58 17.27
CA ASN A 59 -1.02 -6.63 18.28
C ASN A 59 0.49 -6.59 18.46
N ILE A 60 1.21 -7.65 18.10
CA ILE A 60 2.68 -7.73 18.26
C ILE A 60 3.40 -7.54 16.93
N TYR A 61 2.79 -7.92 15.80
CA TYR A 61 3.47 -7.84 14.51
C TYR A 61 2.88 -6.77 13.58
N TYR A 62 1.58 -6.80 13.30
CA TYR A 62 0.98 -5.92 12.29
C TYR A 62 0.90 -4.46 12.73
N ILE A 63 0.22 -4.17 13.85
CA ILE A 63 0.08 -2.78 14.34
C ILE A 63 1.45 -2.15 14.63
N PRO A 64 2.38 -2.81 15.36
CA PRO A 64 3.69 -2.21 15.65
C PRO A 64 4.55 -1.98 14.40
N SER A 65 4.38 -2.79 13.35
CA SER A 65 5.14 -2.63 12.10
C SER A 65 4.47 -1.68 11.11
N SER A 66 3.29 -1.15 11.43
CA SER A 66 2.52 -0.24 10.58
C SER A 66 2.78 1.25 10.84
N ASN A 67 3.79 1.55 11.66
CA ASN A 67 4.07 2.90 12.14
C ASN A 67 4.63 3.81 11.04
N VAL A 68 3.80 4.74 10.57
CA VAL A 68 4.21 5.79 9.63
C VAL A 68 4.65 7.02 10.42
N ALA A 69 5.92 7.37 10.28
CA ALA A 69 6.47 8.61 10.80
C ALA A 69 5.90 9.81 10.02
N LEU A 70 5.38 10.80 10.74
CA LEU A 70 4.82 12.01 10.16
C LEU A 70 5.94 13.05 10.01
N THR A 71 6.22 13.44 8.77
CA THR A 71 7.21 14.45 8.42
C THR A 71 6.62 15.40 7.37
N ASP A 72 7.22 16.57 7.19
CA ASP A 72 6.76 17.59 6.23
C ASP A 72 6.77 17.09 4.77
N GLU A 73 7.59 16.09 4.47
CA GLU A 73 7.72 15.50 3.14
C GLU A 73 6.75 14.33 2.90
N ASN A 74 6.13 13.82 3.98
CA ASN A 74 5.29 12.63 3.92
C ASN A 74 3.88 12.94 3.40
N THR A 75 3.39 12.12 2.47
CA THR A 75 2.04 12.24 1.90
C THR A 75 0.93 12.22 2.97
N VAL A 76 1.07 11.41 4.02
CA VAL A 76 0.08 11.26 5.08
C VAL A 76 -0.09 12.57 5.85
N THR A 77 1.02 13.23 6.21
CA THR A 77 1.01 14.54 6.87
C THR A 77 0.22 15.54 6.01
N ASN A 78 0.63 15.70 4.75
CA ASN A 78 0.02 16.65 3.81
C ASN A 78 -1.47 16.35 3.57
N PHE A 79 -1.84 15.07 3.51
CA PHE A 79 -3.21 14.63 3.31
C PHE A 79 -4.12 15.04 4.47
N PHE A 80 -3.71 14.85 5.72
CA PHE A 80 -4.52 15.23 6.87
C PHE A 80 -4.56 16.75 7.08
N GLU A 81 -3.43 17.44 6.90
CA GLU A 81 -3.37 18.90 7.02
C GLU A 81 -4.25 19.59 5.99
N SER A 82 -4.20 19.15 4.72
CA SER A 82 -5.08 19.67 3.65
C SER A 82 -6.57 19.40 3.91
N ASN A 83 -6.88 18.43 4.78
CA ASN A 83 -8.23 18.13 5.23
C ASN A 83 -8.62 18.79 6.56
N GLY A 84 -7.79 19.71 7.07
CA GLY A 84 -8.09 20.48 8.28
C GLY A 84 -7.93 19.70 9.59
N VAL A 85 -7.27 18.54 9.53
CA VAL A 85 -6.88 17.76 10.71
C VAL A 85 -5.45 18.16 11.07
N PRO A 86 -5.25 18.91 12.18
CA PRO A 86 -3.91 19.23 12.63
C PRO A 86 -3.23 17.94 13.07
N ILE A 87 -2.10 17.63 12.44
CA ILE A 87 -1.21 16.55 12.86
C ILE A 87 -0.06 17.19 13.61
N ASP A 88 0.16 16.76 14.85
CA ASP A 88 1.36 17.13 15.57
C ASP A 88 2.51 16.28 14.99
N SER A 89 3.53 16.91 14.41
CA SER A 89 4.63 16.23 13.72
C SER A 89 5.49 15.35 14.65
N GLU A 90 5.25 15.40 15.96
CA GLU A 90 5.82 14.47 16.95
C GLU A 90 5.01 13.17 17.13
N THR A 91 3.90 13.01 16.41
CA THR A 91 3.08 11.79 16.43
C THR A 91 3.39 10.91 15.22
N SER A 92 3.31 9.60 15.40
CA SER A 92 3.24 8.64 14.29
C SER A 92 1.81 8.15 14.18
N VAL A 93 1.41 7.76 12.97
CA VAL A 93 0.15 7.04 12.79
C VAL A 93 0.42 5.55 12.65
N VAL A 94 -0.46 4.76 13.24
CA VAL A 94 -0.45 3.30 13.16
C VAL A 94 -1.79 2.81 12.63
N MET A 95 -1.80 1.61 12.09
CA MET A 95 -3.02 0.91 11.67
C MET A 95 -3.99 0.75 12.85
N SER A 96 -5.29 0.92 12.59
CA SER A 96 -6.34 0.65 13.57
C SER A 96 -6.44 -0.83 13.90
N GLU A 97 -6.98 -1.15 15.07
CA GLU A 97 -7.25 -2.54 15.47
C GLU A 97 -8.22 -3.22 14.51
N ASP A 98 -9.27 -2.50 14.07
CA ASP A 98 -10.27 -3.03 13.15
C ASP A 98 -9.66 -3.44 11.81
N PHE A 99 -8.80 -2.58 11.22
CA PHE A 99 -8.14 -2.89 9.97
C PHE A 99 -7.08 -3.99 10.12
N ALA A 100 -6.34 -4.00 11.23
CA ALA A 100 -5.40 -5.08 11.52
C ALA A 100 -6.11 -6.43 11.66
N ASN A 101 -7.24 -6.47 12.38
CA ASN A 101 -8.07 -7.66 12.51
C ASN A 101 -8.65 -8.11 11.16
N TYR A 102 -9.08 -7.17 10.31
CA TYR A 102 -9.51 -7.49 8.95
C TYR A 102 -8.42 -8.22 8.14
N ILE A 103 -7.17 -7.75 8.19
CA ILE A 103 -6.03 -8.42 7.52
C ILE A 103 -5.72 -9.78 8.16
N VAL A 104 -5.77 -9.88 9.49
CA VAL A 104 -5.53 -11.16 10.20
C VAL A 104 -6.60 -12.20 9.84
N GLU A 105 -7.87 -11.80 9.78
CA GLU A 105 -8.94 -12.68 9.36
C GLU A 105 -8.76 -13.12 7.90
N GLY A 106 -8.38 -12.20 7.01
CA GLY A 106 -8.01 -12.54 5.62
C GLY A 106 -6.85 -13.54 5.53
N SER A 107 -5.83 -13.36 6.38
CA SER A 107 -4.66 -14.25 6.44
C SER A 107 -4.99 -15.64 6.97
N ALA A 108 -6.10 -15.80 7.69
CA ALA A 108 -6.57 -17.07 8.23
C ALA A 108 -7.48 -17.86 7.26
N GLN A 109 -7.86 -17.27 6.11
CA GLN A 109 -8.74 -17.91 5.13
C GLN A 109 -8.00 -18.93 4.25
N GLN A 110 -8.75 -19.89 3.69
CA GLN A 110 -8.21 -20.92 2.80
C GLN A 110 -7.63 -20.32 1.51
N ASP A 111 -8.25 -19.25 1.02
CA ASP A 111 -7.89 -18.44 -0.14
C ASP A 111 -7.15 -17.15 0.25
N SER A 112 -6.41 -17.17 1.37
CA SER A 112 -5.66 -16.01 1.88
C SER A 112 -4.76 -15.34 0.84
N ASN A 113 -4.22 -16.09 -0.13
CA ASN A 113 -3.48 -15.49 -1.25
C ASN A 113 -4.31 -14.47 -2.02
N ASP A 114 -5.52 -14.83 -2.44
CA ASP A 114 -6.38 -13.95 -3.23
C ASP A 114 -6.92 -12.81 -2.36
N VAL A 115 -7.34 -13.12 -1.12
CA VAL A 115 -7.87 -12.13 -0.18
C VAL A 115 -6.82 -11.06 0.16
N ILE A 116 -5.62 -11.46 0.58
CA ILE A 116 -4.57 -10.50 0.94
C ILE A 116 -4.02 -9.80 -0.29
N SER A 117 -3.86 -10.49 -1.41
CA SER A 117 -3.48 -9.83 -2.68
C SER A 117 -4.49 -8.75 -3.07
N LEU A 118 -5.79 -8.96 -2.88
CA LEU A 118 -6.82 -7.95 -3.15
C LEU A 118 -6.74 -6.76 -2.18
N VAL A 119 -6.49 -7.01 -0.89
CA VAL A 119 -6.23 -5.94 0.08
C VAL A 119 -5.04 -5.11 -0.36
N LEU A 120 -3.91 -5.75 -0.70
CA LEU A 120 -2.70 -5.06 -1.13
C LEU A 120 -2.87 -4.35 -2.49
N ALA A 121 -3.70 -4.89 -3.38
CA ALA A 121 -4.06 -4.25 -4.65
C ALA A 121 -4.77 -2.91 -4.40
N ASN A 122 -5.83 -2.94 -3.58
CA ASN A 122 -6.62 -1.75 -3.24
C ASN A 122 -5.79 -0.73 -2.46
N VAL A 123 -4.98 -1.20 -1.50
CA VAL A 123 -4.10 -0.36 -0.68
C VAL A 123 -3.02 0.28 -1.54
N GLY A 124 -2.29 -0.52 -2.33
CA GLY A 124 -1.17 -0.06 -3.16
C GLY A 124 -1.61 0.93 -4.23
N TYR A 125 -2.68 0.61 -4.97
CA TYR A 125 -3.20 1.52 -5.99
C TYR A 125 -3.69 2.83 -5.40
N ARG A 126 -4.55 2.77 -4.36
CA ARG A 126 -5.10 3.97 -3.73
C ARG A 126 -3.99 4.89 -3.23
N CYS A 127 -3.02 4.34 -2.49
CA CYS A 127 -2.00 5.16 -1.86
C CYS A 127 -1.00 5.73 -2.88
N ALA A 128 -0.59 4.97 -3.90
CA ALA A 128 0.48 5.40 -4.81
C ALA A 128 -0.01 6.11 -6.08
N PHE A 129 -1.15 5.72 -6.65
CA PHE A 129 -1.51 6.08 -8.03
C PHE A 129 -2.87 6.76 -8.20
N SER A 130 -3.71 6.82 -7.16
CA SER A 130 -5.04 7.46 -7.24
C SER A 130 -5.06 8.92 -6.75
N ASP A 131 -6.13 9.67 -7.02
CA ASP A 131 -6.33 10.98 -6.41
C ASP A 131 -6.95 10.86 -5.00
N LEU A 132 -6.27 11.36 -3.97
CA LEU A 132 -6.73 11.31 -2.57
C LEU A 132 -7.71 12.43 -2.21
N THR A 133 -7.90 13.42 -3.08
CA THR A 133 -8.86 14.52 -2.82
C THR A 133 -10.30 14.03 -2.88
N ASP A 134 -10.57 12.99 -3.68
CA ASP A 134 -11.85 12.29 -3.69
C ASP A 134 -11.88 11.26 -2.56
N LEU A 135 -12.34 11.67 -1.38
CA LEU A 135 -12.47 10.80 -0.20
C LEU A 135 -13.54 9.70 -0.37
N GLU A 136 -14.50 9.92 -1.27
CA GLU A 136 -15.62 9.01 -1.53
C GLU A 136 -15.30 7.99 -2.62
N ALA A 137 -14.25 8.22 -3.42
CA ALA A 137 -13.72 7.27 -4.39
C ALA A 137 -13.34 5.95 -3.71
N ASN A 138 -14.31 5.04 -3.71
CA ASN A 138 -14.15 3.69 -3.23
C ASN A 138 -13.62 2.84 -4.39
N GLU A 139 -12.37 3.08 -4.77
CA GLU A 139 -11.62 2.24 -5.73
C GLU A 139 -11.20 0.91 -5.07
N ASN A 140 -12.13 0.31 -4.33
CA ASN A 140 -11.97 -1.01 -3.79
C ASN A 140 -12.51 -1.99 -4.84
N PHE A 141 -11.59 -2.65 -5.54
CA PHE A 141 -11.95 -3.77 -6.38
C PHE A 141 -12.51 -4.89 -5.50
N ASP A 142 -13.56 -5.53 -6.01
CA ASP A 142 -14.24 -6.66 -5.38
C ASP A 142 -13.51 -8.00 -5.61
N SER A 143 -12.59 -8.01 -6.56
CA SER A 143 -11.87 -9.20 -7.03
C SER A 143 -10.58 -8.80 -7.75
N LEU A 144 -9.65 -9.75 -7.85
CA LEU A 144 -8.44 -9.60 -8.65
C LEU A 144 -8.72 -9.85 -10.13
N ASP A 145 -7.95 -9.18 -10.99
CA ASP A 145 -7.81 -9.54 -12.40
C ASP A 145 -7.01 -10.84 -12.52
N ALA A 146 -7.59 -11.85 -13.19
CA ALA A 146 -6.94 -13.15 -13.37
C ALA A 146 -5.71 -13.07 -14.29
N ASP A 147 -5.71 -12.16 -15.26
CA ASP A 147 -4.67 -12.02 -16.28
C ASP A 147 -3.46 -11.21 -15.78
N ALA A 148 -3.58 -10.52 -14.64
CA ALA A 148 -2.45 -9.86 -13.99
C ALA A 148 -1.38 -10.88 -13.54
N PRO A 149 -0.15 -10.84 -14.09
CA PRO A 149 0.85 -11.87 -13.85
C PRO A 149 1.50 -11.76 -12.46
N VAL A 150 1.91 -12.91 -11.93
CA VAL A 150 2.85 -13.01 -10.81
C VAL A 150 4.24 -13.21 -11.39
N LEU A 151 5.18 -12.35 -11.02
CA LEU A 151 6.57 -12.48 -11.46
C LEU A 151 7.21 -13.73 -10.84
N ALA A 152 8.15 -14.36 -11.54
CA ALA A 152 8.91 -15.48 -10.98
C ALA A 152 10.02 -15.02 -10.02
N ASP A 153 10.54 -13.80 -10.23
CA ASP A 153 11.62 -13.23 -9.44
C ASP A 153 11.08 -12.59 -8.15
N VAL A 154 11.44 -13.18 -7.01
CA VAL A 154 11.04 -12.71 -5.67
C VAL A 154 11.70 -11.38 -5.31
N GLU A 155 12.91 -11.12 -5.82
CA GLU A 155 13.55 -9.81 -5.61
C GLU A 155 12.79 -8.72 -6.34
N GLU A 156 12.37 -8.97 -7.58
CA GLU A 156 11.56 -8.02 -8.35
C GLU A 156 10.17 -7.80 -7.72
N GLN A 157 9.54 -8.85 -7.18
CA GLN A 157 8.33 -8.72 -6.37
C GLN A 157 8.52 -7.79 -5.16
N ALA A 158 9.65 -7.93 -4.45
CA ALA A 158 9.99 -7.05 -3.33
C ALA A 158 10.24 -5.61 -3.82
N ARG A 159 10.96 -5.42 -4.93
CA ARG A 159 11.19 -4.11 -5.53
C ARG A 159 9.89 -3.40 -5.89
N ILE A 160 8.87 -4.12 -6.39
CA ILE A 160 7.53 -3.56 -6.63
C ILE A 160 6.92 -3.02 -5.34
N GLY A 161 6.96 -3.80 -4.25
CA GLY A 161 6.43 -3.35 -2.96
C GLY A 161 7.14 -2.10 -2.43
N ILE A 162 8.47 -2.05 -2.52
CA ILE A 162 9.26 -0.89 -2.11
C ILE A 162 8.99 0.33 -3.01
N LEU A 163 8.88 0.13 -4.32
CA LEU A 163 8.54 1.20 -5.27
C LEU A 163 7.19 1.84 -4.92
N VAL A 164 6.15 1.01 -4.76
CA VAL A 164 4.79 1.46 -4.43
C VAL A 164 4.78 2.19 -3.10
N TRP A 165 5.48 1.67 -2.09
CA TRP A 165 5.62 2.33 -0.80
C TRP A 165 6.33 3.68 -0.91
N GLN A 166 7.46 3.78 -1.63
CA GLN A 166 8.19 5.04 -1.79
C GLN A 166 7.37 6.10 -2.53
N ILE A 167 6.65 5.71 -3.59
CA ILE A 167 5.74 6.62 -4.29
C ILE A 167 4.62 7.06 -3.35
N ALA A 168 4.02 6.14 -2.61
CA ALA A 168 2.94 6.47 -1.68
C ALA A 168 3.40 7.43 -0.58
N MET A 169 4.54 7.18 0.06
CA MET A 169 4.97 7.91 1.24
C MET A 169 5.63 9.27 0.96
N ASN A 170 6.14 9.50 -0.26
CA ASN A 170 6.78 10.77 -0.62
C ASN A 170 5.82 11.68 -1.41
N SER A 171 5.40 12.80 -0.81
CA SER A 171 4.37 13.66 -1.40
C SER A 171 4.77 14.27 -2.75
N ALA A 172 6.04 14.64 -2.91
CA ALA A 172 6.54 15.24 -4.14
C ALA A 172 6.60 14.20 -5.26
N LEU A 173 7.16 13.02 -4.98
CA LEU A 173 7.25 11.92 -5.93
C LEU A 173 5.86 11.43 -6.36
N ARG A 174 4.94 11.29 -5.41
CA ARG A 174 3.55 10.91 -5.67
C ARG A 174 2.87 11.89 -6.62
N THR A 175 3.01 13.18 -6.36
CA THR A 175 2.42 14.25 -7.17
C THR A 175 2.97 14.19 -8.60
N GLU A 176 4.27 14.01 -8.75
CA GLU A 176 4.91 13.86 -10.07
C GLU A 176 4.38 12.64 -10.83
N VAL A 177 4.26 11.48 -10.17
CA VAL A 177 3.70 10.27 -10.78
C VAL A 177 2.25 10.48 -11.22
N ILE A 178 1.41 11.07 -10.38
CA ILE A 178 0.00 11.36 -10.72
C ILE A 178 -0.11 12.32 -11.89
N ASN A 179 0.73 13.35 -11.95
CA ASN A 179 0.76 14.28 -13.07
C ASN A 179 1.14 13.57 -14.38
N LEU A 180 2.16 12.71 -14.37
CA LEU A 180 2.56 11.93 -15.55
C LEU A 180 1.44 10.98 -16.03
N ILE A 181 0.68 10.39 -15.10
CA ILE A 181 -0.51 9.59 -15.43
C ILE A 181 -1.57 10.48 -16.10
N ALA A 182 -1.86 11.66 -15.54
CA ALA A 182 -2.85 12.58 -16.07
C ALA A 182 -2.47 13.17 -17.44
N GLU A 183 -1.19 13.41 -17.68
CA GLU A 183 -0.65 13.85 -18.97
C GLU A 183 -0.73 12.77 -20.07
N GLY A 184 -0.91 11.50 -19.67
CA GLY A 184 -1.06 10.39 -20.60
C GLY A 184 0.23 10.02 -21.33
N ASN A 185 1.41 10.30 -20.73
CA ASN A 185 2.71 10.03 -21.34
C ASN A 185 3.35 8.76 -20.74
N GLU A 186 3.05 7.60 -21.35
CA GLU A 186 3.54 6.28 -20.91
C GLU A 186 5.07 6.23 -20.82
N ALA A 187 5.78 6.78 -21.80
CA ALA A 187 7.24 6.75 -21.86
C ALA A 187 7.85 7.53 -20.69
N ALA A 188 7.36 8.75 -20.44
CA ALA A 188 7.84 9.56 -19.33
C ALA A 188 7.52 8.94 -17.96
N LEU A 189 6.34 8.32 -17.81
CA LEU A 189 6.00 7.58 -16.59
C LEU A 189 6.91 6.37 -16.41
N THR A 190 7.19 5.62 -17.47
CA THR A 190 8.10 4.46 -17.44
C THR A 190 9.50 4.88 -17.01
N ASP A 191 10.07 5.90 -17.66
CA ASP A 191 11.39 6.45 -17.33
C ASP A 191 11.43 6.92 -15.87
N LYS A 192 10.36 7.57 -15.40
CA LYS A 192 10.25 8.00 -14.01
C LYS A 192 10.31 6.81 -13.06
N LEU A 193 9.50 5.77 -13.28
CA LEU A 193 9.45 4.60 -12.41
C LEU A 193 10.79 3.84 -12.34
N VAL A 194 11.49 3.69 -13.47
CA VAL A 194 12.81 3.03 -13.52
C VAL A 194 13.91 3.88 -12.85
N SER A 195 13.76 5.21 -12.86
CA SER A 195 14.75 6.11 -12.26
C SER A 195 14.72 6.15 -10.72
N ILE A 196 13.65 5.65 -10.09
CA ILE A 196 13.49 5.68 -8.63
C ILE A 196 14.45 4.66 -8.01
N LYS A 197 15.50 5.16 -7.37
CA LYS A 197 16.40 4.33 -6.56
C LYS A 197 15.66 3.86 -5.30
N LEU A 198 15.56 2.55 -5.16
CA LEU A 198 14.85 1.92 -4.08
C LEU A 198 15.67 1.91 -2.78
N GLU A 199 15.01 2.17 -1.66
CA GLU A 199 15.62 2.14 -0.33
C GLU A 199 16.09 0.74 0.06
N ASN A 200 16.90 0.63 1.12
CA ASN A 200 17.41 -0.63 1.67
C ASN A 200 18.17 -1.50 0.63
N ASP A 201 18.88 -0.83 -0.28
CA ASP A 201 19.72 -1.44 -1.32
C ASP A 201 18.98 -2.36 -2.32
N TYR A 202 17.67 -2.18 -2.51
CA TYR A 202 16.88 -2.93 -3.48
C TYR A 202 17.14 -2.54 -4.96
N GLY A 203 17.92 -1.48 -5.20
CA GLY A 203 18.35 -1.08 -6.54
C GLY A 203 17.27 -0.29 -7.28
N PHE A 204 16.84 -0.79 -8.43
CA PHE A 204 15.80 -0.19 -9.28
C PHE A 204 14.87 -1.29 -9.77
N VAL A 205 13.61 -0.98 -10.04
CA VAL A 205 12.73 -1.92 -10.74
C VAL A 205 13.22 -2.16 -12.17
N ALA A 206 12.91 -3.34 -12.71
CA ALA A 206 13.18 -3.65 -14.10
C ALA A 206 12.33 -2.77 -15.04
N GLN A 207 12.88 -2.46 -16.22
CA GLN A 207 12.20 -1.73 -17.28
C GLN A 207 10.81 -2.34 -17.59
N SER A 208 10.73 -3.67 -17.72
CA SER A 208 9.48 -4.38 -18.01
C SER A 208 8.42 -4.21 -16.92
N THR A 209 8.83 -4.06 -15.66
CA THR A 209 7.93 -3.81 -14.52
C THR A 209 7.33 -2.42 -14.62
N ALA A 210 8.18 -1.41 -14.86
CA ALA A 210 7.76 -0.04 -15.07
C ALA A 210 6.86 0.13 -16.30
N GLU A 211 7.18 -0.55 -17.41
CA GLU A 211 6.35 -0.57 -18.62
C GLU A 211 4.99 -1.21 -18.35
N THR A 212 4.94 -2.33 -17.62
CA THR A 212 3.67 -3.00 -17.28
C THR A 212 2.75 -2.08 -16.47
N ILE A 213 3.29 -1.40 -15.46
CA ILE A 213 2.55 -0.45 -14.63
C ILE A 213 2.11 0.76 -15.47
N SER A 214 3.03 1.37 -16.21
CA SER A 214 2.76 2.58 -17.01
C SER A 214 1.75 2.33 -18.11
N ASN A 215 1.89 1.22 -18.85
CA ASN A 215 0.96 0.81 -19.90
C ASN A 215 -0.46 0.63 -19.35
N GLY A 216 -0.57 -0.03 -18.20
CA GLY A 216 -1.84 -0.26 -17.53
C GLY A 216 -2.50 1.05 -17.06
N LEU A 217 -1.73 1.97 -16.46
CA LEU A 217 -2.25 3.25 -15.95
C LEU A 217 -2.61 4.24 -17.06
N VAL A 218 -1.79 4.31 -18.11
CA VAL A 218 -1.86 5.39 -19.10
C VAL A 218 -2.54 4.97 -20.40
N VAL A 219 -2.09 3.86 -21.01
CA VAL A 219 -2.51 3.45 -22.36
C VAL A 219 -3.79 2.65 -22.31
N LYS A 220 -3.77 1.54 -21.56
CA LYS A 220 -4.93 0.66 -21.40
C LYS A 220 -5.96 1.25 -20.45
N LYS A 221 -5.52 2.08 -19.49
CA LYS A 221 -6.34 2.61 -18.39
C LYS A 221 -7.06 1.50 -17.64
N ASP A 222 -6.39 0.36 -17.51
CA ASP A 222 -6.89 -0.84 -16.84
C ASP A 222 -6.40 -0.84 -15.40
N ILE A 223 -7.10 -0.06 -14.58
CA ILE A 223 -6.74 0.12 -13.17
C ILE A 223 -6.80 -1.20 -12.42
N LYS A 224 -7.80 -2.05 -12.71
CA LYS A 224 -7.98 -3.34 -12.04
C LYS A 224 -6.80 -4.27 -12.33
N PHE A 225 -6.34 -4.32 -13.58
CA PHE A 225 -5.13 -5.06 -13.95
C PHE A 225 -3.90 -4.56 -13.17
N VAL A 226 -3.66 -3.25 -13.14
CA VAL A 226 -2.49 -2.67 -12.44
C VAL A 226 -2.54 -2.93 -10.94
N ALA A 227 -3.68 -2.67 -10.30
CA ALA A 227 -3.88 -2.93 -8.88
C ALA A 227 -3.65 -4.42 -8.57
N SER A 228 -4.20 -5.31 -9.40
CA SER A 228 -4.03 -6.77 -9.24
C SER A 228 -2.58 -7.22 -9.42
N TYR A 229 -1.87 -6.65 -10.40
CA TYR A 229 -0.45 -6.90 -10.62
C TYR A 229 0.38 -6.49 -9.41
N ILE A 230 0.13 -5.29 -8.86
CA ILE A 230 0.79 -4.79 -7.64
C ILE A 230 0.48 -5.71 -6.45
N GLY A 231 -0.81 -5.95 -6.17
CA GLY A 231 -1.25 -6.71 -5.00
C GLY A 231 -0.72 -8.14 -4.97
N LYS A 232 -0.80 -8.84 -6.10
CA LYS A 232 -0.28 -10.22 -6.24
C LYS A 232 1.22 -10.32 -6.01
N ASN A 233 2.00 -9.38 -6.56
CA ASN A 233 3.46 -9.39 -6.40
C ASN A 233 3.88 -8.94 -4.99
N MET A 234 3.20 -7.96 -4.41
CA MET A 234 3.42 -7.56 -3.02
C MET A 234 3.13 -8.71 -2.04
N TYR A 235 2.03 -9.45 -2.23
CA TYR A 235 1.70 -10.63 -1.43
C TYR A 235 2.85 -11.63 -1.43
N LYS A 236 3.34 -12.03 -2.62
CA LYS A 236 4.42 -13.02 -2.73
C LYS A 236 5.74 -12.60 -2.10
N ALA A 237 6.01 -11.30 -2.02
CA ALA A 237 7.20 -10.79 -1.32
C ALA A 237 7.11 -10.90 0.22
N THR A 238 5.89 -11.01 0.77
CA THR A 238 5.62 -10.75 2.20
C THR A 238 4.84 -11.82 2.96
N TRP A 239 3.95 -12.60 2.33
CA TRP A 239 3.18 -13.68 2.94
C TRP A 239 3.64 -15.08 2.50
#